data_AF-A0A353RBA5-F1
#
_entry.id   AF-A0A353RBA5-F1
#
_cell.length_a   1.000
_cell.length_b   1.000
_cell.length_c   1.000
_cell.angle_alpha   90.00
_cell.angle_beta   90.00
_cell.angle_gamma   90.00
#
_symmetry.space_group_name_H-M   'P 1'
#
loop_
_entity.id
_entity.type
_entity.pdbx_description
1 polymer ?
#
loop_
_entity_poly.entity_id
_entity_poly.type
_entity_poly.pdbx_seq_one_letter_code
_entity_poly.pdbx_strand_id
1 'polypeptide(L)'
;MHLWYKVTFNEEIPMSKSAIGLSELEGVQLVEYIPRKRPQEESSYVYPFNDPHLPKQWHLYNDGSTNSGFVSGADINVMDVWKYYSTGDEKAVVAIVDTGVEITHPDLVNNLWVNQAELIGLQGVDDDNNGIVDDIYGANFITHTGLIRAENHGTHVAGIVAATNNNSMGVCGIAGGNGTETGIRLMICQIMDEYNSIGDEAGAIKYAADNGAVICQNSWGYDDIDYLPQITKEAIDYFITYAGYDENGKQTGPMAGGLVVFAAGNNNTTTAYPAMYEKVLSVAAIAPDYKKAYYSNYGDWVSITAPGGDAYYSMGQIYSTLTNGQYGFMQGTSMACPQVS
;
A
#
# COMPACT_ATOMS: atom_id res chain seq x y z
N MET A 1 -9.53 -40.23 21.41
CA MET A 1 -9.64 -39.27 22.55
C MET A 1 -8.99 -37.98 22.09
N HIS A 2 -9.78 -36.96 21.74
CA HIS A 2 -9.23 -35.67 21.35
C HIS A 2 -8.93 -34.88 22.63
N LEU A 3 -7.65 -34.68 22.93
CA LEU A 3 -7.20 -33.87 24.05
C LEU A 3 -7.16 -32.42 23.58
N TRP A 4 -7.96 -31.56 24.21
CA TRP A 4 -7.97 -30.13 23.94
C TRP A 4 -7.12 -29.42 24.99
N TYR A 5 -6.13 -28.64 24.53
CA TYR A 5 -5.25 -27.86 25.38
C TYR A 5 -5.54 -26.37 25.20
N LYS A 6 -5.71 -25.65 26.30
CA LYS A 6 -5.73 -24.18 26.30
C LYS A 6 -4.31 -23.69 26.57
N VAL A 7 -3.68 -23.10 25.58
CA VAL A 7 -2.32 -22.56 25.67
C VAL A 7 -2.41 -21.04 25.81
N THR A 8 -1.65 -20.47 26.75
CA THR A 8 -1.50 -19.02 26.94
C THR A 8 -0.11 -18.60 26.47
N PHE A 9 -0.05 -17.57 25.63
CA PHE A 9 1.22 -17.06 25.09
C PHE A 9 1.64 -15.78 25.81
N ASN A 10 2.94 -15.46 25.70
CA ASN A 10 3.43 -14.14 26.04
C ASN A 10 2.84 -13.13 25.05
N GLU A 11 2.22 -12.06 25.57
CA GLU A 11 1.59 -10.99 24.79
C GLU A 11 2.58 -10.24 23.89
N GLU A 12 3.89 -10.35 24.16
CA GLU A 12 4.96 -9.73 23.38
C GLU A 12 5.31 -10.50 22.08
N ILE A 13 4.81 -11.73 21.91
CA ILE A 13 5.10 -12.55 20.71
C ILE A 13 3.89 -12.46 19.77
N PRO A 14 4.06 -12.02 18.50
CA PRO A 14 2.98 -12.00 17.53
C PRO A 14 2.27 -13.36 17.44
N MET A 15 0.94 -13.33 17.46
CA MET A 15 0.12 -14.55 17.41
C MET A 15 0.46 -15.41 16.18
N SER A 16 0.73 -14.76 15.03
CA SER A 16 1.26 -15.37 13.78
C SER A 16 2.42 -16.32 14.03
N LYS A 17 3.45 -15.82 14.73
CA LYS A 17 4.68 -16.55 15.04
C LYS A 17 4.43 -17.68 16.05
N SER A 18 3.53 -17.44 17.01
CA SER A 18 3.14 -18.43 18.01
C SER A 18 2.40 -19.63 17.40
N ALA A 19 1.52 -19.40 16.40
CA ALA A 19 0.82 -20.50 15.75
C ALA A 19 1.73 -21.32 14.83
N ILE A 20 2.66 -20.68 14.11
CA ILE A 20 3.66 -21.40 13.30
C ILE A 20 4.46 -22.34 14.19
N GLY A 21 5.03 -21.83 15.29
CA GLY A 21 5.82 -22.66 16.21
C GLY A 21 5.04 -23.83 16.82
N LEU A 22 3.74 -23.66 17.08
CA LEU A 22 2.88 -24.76 17.54
C LEU A 22 2.57 -25.78 16.43
N SER A 23 2.41 -25.34 15.19
CA SER A 23 2.11 -26.22 14.06
C SER A 23 3.27 -27.15 13.72
N GLU A 24 4.49 -26.79 14.13
CA GLU A 24 5.71 -27.58 13.92
C GLU A 24 5.93 -28.65 15.00
N LEU A 25 5.15 -28.66 16.09
CA LEU A 25 5.30 -29.64 17.17
C LEU A 25 4.78 -31.02 16.76
N GLU A 26 5.57 -32.05 17.06
CA GLU A 26 5.21 -33.44 16.79
C GLU A 26 3.87 -33.81 17.46
N GLY A 27 2.91 -34.28 16.67
CA GLY A 27 1.57 -34.69 17.13
C GLY A 27 0.50 -33.59 17.06
N VAL A 28 0.83 -32.36 16.67
CA VAL A 28 -0.15 -31.29 16.44
C VAL A 28 -0.72 -31.43 15.02
N GLN A 29 -2.05 -31.60 14.93
CA GLN A 29 -2.73 -31.76 13.63
C GLN A 29 -3.29 -30.45 13.06
N LEU A 30 -3.64 -29.50 13.92
CA LEU A 30 -4.24 -28.23 13.53
C LEU A 30 -3.95 -27.19 14.60
N VAL A 31 -3.53 -26.01 14.17
CA VAL A 31 -3.49 -24.81 14.99
C VAL A 31 -4.37 -23.77 14.31
N GLU A 32 -5.42 -23.35 14.98
CA GLU A 32 -6.38 -22.39 14.44
C GLU A 32 -6.54 -21.25 15.46
N TYR A 33 -6.47 -20.02 14.98
CA TYR A 33 -6.88 -18.87 15.79
C TYR A 33 -8.38 -18.94 16.00
N ILE A 34 -8.81 -18.81 17.25
CA ILE A 34 -10.22 -18.58 17.54
C ILE A 34 -10.42 -17.06 17.55
N PRO A 35 -10.93 -16.46 16.46
CA PRO A 35 -11.22 -15.04 16.47
C PRO A 35 -12.24 -14.72 17.57
N ARG A 36 -12.08 -13.57 18.22
CA ARG A 36 -13.08 -13.09 19.18
C ARG A 36 -14.38 -12.86 18.43
N LYS A 37 -15.44 -13.58 18.82
CA LYS A 37 -16.81 -13.30 18.37
C LYS A 37 -17.29 -12.04 19.07
N ARG A 38 -17.89 -11.11 18.35
CA ARG A 38 -18.49 -9.89 18.90
C ARG A 38 -19.97 -9.81 18.50
N PRO A 39 -20.87 -9.38 19.38
CA PRO A 39 -22.23 -9.02 19.00
C PRO A 39 -22.18 -7.88 17.97
N GLN A 40 -23.05 -7.91 16.97
CA GLN A 40 -23.27 -6.78 16.08
C GLN A 40 -24.03 -5.71 16.88
N GLU A 41 -23.38 -4.60 17.22
CA GLU A 41 -24.05 -3.43 17.79
C GLU A 41 -24.64 -2.59 16.66
N GLU A 42 -25.96 -2.43 16.64
CA GLU A 42 -26.60 -1.37 15.84
C GLU A 42 -26.28 -0.03 16.52
N SER A 43 -25.28 0.69 16.02
CA SER A 43 -25.04 2.08 16.38
C SER A 43 -25.12 2.94 15.12
N SER A 44 -25.69 4.14 15.23
CA SER A 44 -25.50 5.19 14.23
C SER A 44 -23.98 5.44 14.13
N TYR A 45 -23.36 4.97 13.05
CA TYR A 45 -21.91 4.97 12.92
C TYR A 45 -21.38 6.41 12.93
N VAL A 46 -20.53 6.74 13.90
CA VAL A 46 -19.78 7.99 13.94
C VAL A 46 -18.40 7.68 13.42
N TYR A 47 -17.99 8.37 12.35
CA TYR A 47 -16.65 8.23 11.79
C TYR A 47 -15.59 8.48 12.88
N PRO A 48 -14.52 7.66 12.94
CA PRO A 48 -13.52 7.75 14.00
C PRO A 48 -12.63 8.99 13.87
N PHE A 49 -12.54 9.55 12.67
CA PHE A 49 -11.72 10.71 12.36
C PHE A 49 -12.57 11.86 11.80
N ASN A 50 -12.06 13.09 11.94
CA ASN A 50 -12.77 14.32 11.60
C ASN A 50 -12.54 14.80 10.16
N ASP A 51 -11.94 13.97 9.31
CA ASP A 51 -11.58 14.30 7.93
C ASP A 51 -12.84 14.47 7.07
N PRO A 52 -13.07 15.66 6.48
CA PRO A 52 -14.35 16.01 5.84
C PRO A 52 -14.69 15.19 4.60
N HIS A 53 -13.73 14.51 3.97
CA HIS A 53 -13.97 13.67 2.81
C HIS A 53 -14.02 12.17 3.11
N LEU A 54 -13.82 11.73 4.36
CA LEU A 54 -13.99 10.33 4.75
C LEU A 54 -15.34 9.72 4.32
N PRO A 55 -16.48 10.45 4.40
CA PRO A 55 -17.76 9.93 3.89
C PRO A 55 -17.81 9.65 2.38
N LYS A 56 -16.86 10.16 1.59
CA LYS A 56 -16.74 9.85 0.14
C LYS A 56 -15.94 8.57 -0.12
N GLN A 57 -15.27 8.03 0.89
CA GLN A 57 -14.36 6.89 0.80
C GLN A 57 -15.08 5.58 1.12
N TRP A 58 -16.00 5.17 0.24
CA TRP A 58 -16.78 3.94 0.42
C TRP A 58 -15.89 2.70 0.60
N HIS A 59 -14.70 2.69 0.01
CA HIS A 59 -13.74 1.60 0.16
C HIS A 59 -13.27 1.38 1.61
N LEU A 60 -13.38 2.40 2.48
CA LEU A 60 -13.07 2.31 3.91
C LEU A 60 -14.30 1.96 4.75
N TYR A 61 -15.48 2.41 4.32
CA TYR A 61 -16.76 2.09 4.94
C TYR A 61 -17.92 2.22 3.95
N ASN A 62 -18.65 1.12 3.77
CA ASN A 62 -19.79 1.00 2.88
C ASN A 62 -20.95 0.29 3.59
N ASP A 63 -21.95 1.07 4.00
CA ASP A 63 -23.22 0.55 4.54
C ASP A 63 -24.33 0.40 3.49
N GLY A 64 -23.99 0.60 2.21
CA GLY A 64 -24.94 0.55 1.09
C GLY A 64 -25.80 1.81 0.93
N SER A 65 -25.63 2.84 1.77
CA SER A 65 -26.48 4.04 1.73
C SER A 65 -26.07 5.07 0.68
N THR A 66 -24.80 5.07 0.24
CA THR A 66 -24.26 6.03 -0.72
C THR A 66 -24.95 5.98 -2.09
N ASN A 67 -25.29 4.78 -2.56
CA ASN A 67 -25.96 4.56 -3.84
C ASN A 67 -26.72 3.23 -3.81
N SER A 68 -27.89 3.15 -4.45
CA SER A 68 -28.72 1.93 -4.47
C SER A 68 -28.03 0.69 -5.07
N GLY A 69 -26.95 0.88 -5.82
CA GLY A 69 -26.12 -0.20 -6.35
C GLY A 69 -25.03 -0.71 -5.41
N PHE A 70 -24.80 -0.05 -4.27
CA PHE A 70 -23.75 -0.44 -3.33
C PHE A 70 -24.23 -1.59 -2.45
N VAL A 71 -23.34 -2.55 -2.21
CA VAL A 71 -23.58 -3.67 -1.30
C VAL A 71 -22.90 -3.36 0.03
N SER A 72 -23.66 -3.37 1.12
CA SER A 72 -23.11 -3.16 2.46
C SER A 72 -22.03 -4.19 2.79
N GLY A 73 -20.91 -3.73 3.36
CA GLY A 73 -19.72 -4.54 3.66
C GLY A 73 -18.84 -4.83 2.45
N ALA A 74 -19.17 -4.30 1.26
CA ALA A 74 -18.25 -4.24 0.14
C ALA A 74 -17.26 -3.09 0.35
N ASP A 75 -16.37 -3.27 1.33
CA ASP A 75 -15.29 -2.38 1.74
C ASP A 75 -14.17 -3.22 2.39
N ILE A 76 -13.10 -2.59 2.87
CA ILE A 76 -11.97 -3.30 3.51
C ILE A 76 -12.15 -3.51 5.02
N ASN A 77 -13.28 -3.09 5.61
CA ASN A 77 -13.57 -3.15 7.04
C ASN A 77 -12.51 -2.47 7.93
N VAL A 78 -11.87 -1.38 7.47
CA VAL A 78 -10.76 -0.72 8.18
C VAL A 78 -11.17 -0.08 9.50
N MET A 79 -12.43 0.29 9.62
CA MET A 79 -12.99 1.02 10.76
C MET A 79 -12.71 0.34 12.12
N ASP A 80 -12.86 -0.98 12.16
CA ASP A 80 -12.54 -1.77 13.34
C ASP A 80 -11.03 -1.89 13.59
N VAL A 81 -10.23 -1.91 12.51
CA VAL A 81 -8.77 -1.95 12.59
C VAL A 81 -8.26 -0.68 13.28
N TRP A 82 -8.72 0.48 12.84
CA TRP A 82 -8.37 1.77 13.44
C TRP A 82 -8.80 1.87 14.91
N LYS A 83 -10.00 1.38 15.23
CA LYS A 83 -10.55 1.49 16.59
C LYS A 83 -9.83 0.58 17.59
N TYR A 84 -9.40 -0.61 17.16
CA TYR A 84 -8.99 -1.66 18.10
C TYR A 84 -7.56 -2.16 17.94
N TYR A 85 -6.89 -1.85 16.84
CA TYR A 85 -5.60 -2.46 16.49
C TYR A 85 -4.52 -1.43 16.19
N SER A 86 -4.61 -0.74 15.05
CA SER A 86 -3.55 0.17 14.59
C SER A 86 -4.08 1.11 13.51
N THR A 87 -3.42 2.25 13.38
CA THR A 87 -3.62 3.24 12.31
C THR A 87 -2.36 3.42 11.47
N GLY A 88 -1.41 2.48 11.55
CA GLY A 88 -0.06 2.60 10.98
C GLY A 88 1.02 2.66 12.07
N ASP A 89 2.26 2.37 11.68
CA ASP A 89 3.47 2.49 12.52
C ASP A 89 4.58 3.11 11.64
N GLU A 90 5.21 4.18 12.11
CA GLU A 90 6.26 4.90 11.37
C GLU A 90 7.49 4.05 11.05
N LYS A 91 7.68 2.91 11.73
CA LYS A 91 8.75 1.95 11.42
C LYS A 91 8.53 1.24 10.09
N ALA A 92 7.28 1.16 9.61
CA ALA A 92 6.99 0.60 8.30
C ALA A 92 7.15 1.69 7.24
N VAL A 93 8.00 1.41 6.25
CA VAL A 93 8.21 2.27 5.09
C VAL A 93 7.63 1.57 3.86
N VAL A 94 6.74 2.27 3.16
CA VAL A 94 6.11 1.84 1.91
C VAL A 94 6.69 2.66 0.77
N ALA A 95 7.32 2.01 -0.20
CA ALA A 95 7.76 2.64 -1.42
C ALA A 95 6.59 2.77 -2.40
N ILE A 96 6.39 3.99 -2.91
CA ILE A 96 5.43 4.29 -3.98
C ILE A 96 6.23 4.40 -5.28
N VAL A 97 6.25 3.31 -6.05
CA VAL A 97 6.93 3.24 -7.35
C VAL A 97 5.92 3.65 -8.43
N ASP A 98 5.91 4.92 -8.83
CA ASP A 98 4.80 5.51 -9.60
C ASP A 98 5.20 6.77 -10.41
N THR A 99 4.24 7.62 -10.81
CA THR A 99 4.40 8.85 -11.61
C THR A 99 4.96 10.05 -10.83
N GLY A 100 5.20 9.89 -9.53
CA GLY A 100 5.59 10.94 -8.60
C GLY A 100 4.45 11.41 -7.70
N VAL A 101 4.80 12.04 -6.59
CA VAL A 101 3.85 12.47 -5.54
C VAL A 101 4.06 13.95 -5.25
N GLU A 102 2.97 14.69 -5.01
CA GLU A 102 3.06 16.03 -4.45
C GLU A 102 3.57 15.96 -2.99
N ILE A 103 4.89 15.99 -2.83
CA ILE A 103 5.57 15.95 -1.52
C ILE A 103 5.25 17.15 -0.60
N THR A 104 4.59 18.17 -1.13
CA THR A 104 4.09 19.33 -0.38
C THR A 104 2.58 19.27 -0.11
N HIS A 105 1.90 18.17 -0.47
CA HIS A 105 0.47 18.05 -0.25
C HIS A 105 0.18 18.06 1.26
N PRO A 106 -0.71 18.94 1.75
CA PRO A 106 -0.91 19.13 3.19
C PRO A 106 -1.41 17.87 3.91
N ASP A 107 -2.09 16.99 3.18
CA ASP A 107 -2.60 15.72 3.70
C ASP A 107 -1.59 14.56 3.63
N LEU A 108 -0.44 14.74 2.96
CA LEU A 108 0.59 13.68 2.82
C LEU A 108 1.89 14.00 3.56
N VAL A 109 2.23 15.29 3.69
CA VAL A 109 3.56 15.73 4.14
C VAL A 109 4.02 15.12 5.47
N ASN A 110 3.10 14.84 6.39
CA ASN A 110 3.43 14.29 7.71
C ASN A 110 3.79 12.80 7.68
N ASN A 111 3.45 12.08 6.61
CA ASN A 111 3.69 10.65 6.46
C ASN A 111 4.73 10.35 5.37
N LEU A 112 5.47 11.35 4.87
CA LEU A 112 6.59 11.10 3.95
C LEU A 112 7.77 10.47 4.70
N TRP A 113 8.42 9.52 4.03
CA TRP A 113 9.75 9.05 4.43
C TRP A 113 10.76 10.16 4.20
N VAL A 114 11.79 10.20 5.04
CA VAL A 114 12.83 11.22 4.96
C VAL A 114 14.20 10.58 5.03
N ASN A 115 15.00 10.74 3.98
CA ASN A 115 16.43 10.46 3.99
C ASN A 115 17.12 11.47 4.91
N GLN A 116 17.48 11.02 6.12
CA GLN A 116 18.08 11.90 7.13
C GLN A 116 19.47 12.37 6.74
N ALA A 117 20.23 11.60 5.94
CA ALA A 117 21.56 11.98 5.50
C ALA A 117 21.48 13.18 4.56
N GLU A 118 20.58 13.13 3.58
CA GLU A 118 20.34 14.22 2.62
C GLU A 118 19.68 15.45 3.28
N LEU A 119 18.74 15.24 4.22
CA LEU A 119 18.06 16.36 4.90
C LEU A 119 19.04 17.28 5.65
N ILE A 120 20.05 16.70 6.31
CA ILE A 120 21.07 17.45 7.05
C ILE A 120 22.35 17.69 6.23
N GLY A 121 22.35 17.22 4.99
CA GLY A 121 23.45 17.23 4.05
C GLY A 121 23.69 18.57 3.38
N LEU A 122 24.52 18.56 2.35
CA LEU A 122 24.90 19.72 1.55
C LEU A 122 24.13 19.71 0.24
N GLN A 123 23.43 20.81 -0.04
CA GLN A 123 22.70 20.97 -1.31
C GLN A 123 23.59 20.67 -2.53
N GLY A 124 23.14 19.75 -3.38
CA GLY A 124 23.82 19.33 -4.60
C GLY A 124 24.93 18.30 -4.37
N VAL A 125 24.95 17.65 -3.20
CA VAL A 125 25.85 16.55 -2.85
C VAL A 125 25.03 15.30 -2.60
N ASP A 126 25.60 14.14 -2.91
CA ASP A 126 25.09 12.82 -2.52
C ASP A 126 25.80 12.47 -1.21
N ASP A 127 25.16 12.77 -0.09
CA ASP A 127 25.75 12.74 1.26
C ASP A 127 25.79 11.32 1.84
N ASP A 128 24.90 10.42 1.40
CA ASP A 128 24.91 9.00 1.77
C ASP A 128 25.64 8.08 0.77
N ASN A 129 26.06 8.62 -0.38
CA ASN A 129 26.70 7.91 -1.50
C ASN A 129 25.82 6.81 -2.09
N ASN A 130 24.50 6.99 -2.11
CA ASN A 130 23.55 6.06 -2.71
C ASN A 130 23.46 6.20 -4.25
N GLY A 131 24.13 7.22 -4.82
CA GLY A 131 24.18 7.50 -6.26
C GLY A 131 23.14 8.51 -6.73
N ILE A 132 22.36 9.10 -5.82
CA ILE A 132 21.31 10.07 -6.10
C ILE A 132 21.57 11.31 -5.24
N VAL A 133 21.56 12.48 -5.88
CA VAL A 133 21.80 13.75 -5.19
C VAL A 133 20.48 14.31 -4.63
N ASP A 134 20.50 14.76 -3.37
CA ASP A 134 19.41 15.44 -2.66
C ASP A 134 18.09 14.64 -2.56
N ASP A 135 18.11 13.30 -2.46
CA ASP A 135 16.93 12.42 -2.40
C ASP A 135 16.21 12.39 -1.03
N ILE A 136 15.87 13.58 -0.53
CA ILE A 136 15.30 13.80 0.81
C ILE A 136 14.01 13.00 1.06
N TYR A 137 13.11 12.86 0.08
CA TYR A 137 11.82 12.15 0.24
C TYR A 137 11.73 10.89 -0.63
N GLY A 138 12.87 10.45 -1.16
CA GLY A 138 12.96 9.49 -2.25
C GLY A 138 13.49 10.15 -3.53
N ALA A 139 13.43 9.41 -4.64
CA ALA A 139 14.15 9.72 -5.85
C ALA A 139 13.32 9.65 -7.13
N ASN A 140 13.77 10.42 -8.12
CA ASN A 140 13.27 10.41 -9.48
C ASN A 140 14.22 9.63 -10.38
N PHE A 141 13.79 8.45 -10.81
CA PHE A 141 14.54 7.50 -11.64
C PHE A 141 14.43 7.78 -13.15
N ILE A 142 13.74 8.85 -13.55
CA ILE A 142 13.83 9.40 -14.90
C ILE A 142 15.03 10.33 -15.01
N THR A 143 15.25 11.16 -13.98
CA THR A 143 16.34 12.16 -13.97
C THR A 143 17.55 11.78 -13.12
N HIS A 144 17.44 10.71 -12.33
CA HIS A 144 18.43 10.29 -11.32
C HIS A 144 18.77 11.40 -10.33
N THR A 145 17.75 12.03 -9.74
CA THR A 145 17.89 13.10 -8.72
C THR A 145 16.82 12.96 -7.64
N GLY A 146 16.98 13.64 -6.51
CA GLY A 146 15.94 13.78 -5.49
C GLY A 146 14.77 14.70 -5.85
N LEU A 147 14.77 15.28 -7.07
CA LEU A 147 13.70 16.17 -7.52
C LEU A 147 12.47 15.39 -8.00
N ILE A 148 11.55 15.14 -7.07
CA ILE A 148 10.23 14.58 -7.37
C ILE A 148 9.34 15.61 -8.07
N ARG A 149 8.76 15.22 -9.20
CA ARG A 149 7.74 15.99 -9.90
C ARG A 149 6.37 15.41 -9.56
N ALA A 150 5.51 16.26 -9.01
CA ALA A 150 4.16 15.86 -8.61
C ALA A 150 3.31 15.46 -9.83
N GLU A 151 2.59 14.36 -9.71
CA GLU A 151 1.61 13.89 -10.68
C GLU A 151 0.38 13.31 -9.94
N ASN A 152 -0.80 13.38 -10.57
CA ASN A 152 -2.07 13.03 -9.94
C ASN A 152 -2.17 11.55 -9.57
N HIS A 153 -1.71 10.63 -10.42
CA HIS A 153 -1.83 9.19 -10.21
C HIS A 153 -1.03 8.75 -8.97
N GLY A 154 0.27 9.03 -8.91
CA GLY A 154 1.09 8.71 -7.73
C GLY A 154 0.62 9.43 -6.47
N THR A 155 0.20 10.70 -6.56
CA THR A 155 -0.39 11.43 -5.42
C THR A 155 -1.68 10.78 -4.92
N HIS A 156 -2.52 10.27 -5.82
CA HIS A 156 -3.78 9.57 -5.47
C HIS A 156 -3.50 8.23 -4.78
N VAL A 157 -2.57 7.46 -5.33
CA VAL A 157 -2.08 6.19 -4.78
C VAL A 157 -1.51 6.41 -3.37
N ALA A 158 -0.63 7.38 -3.18
CA ALA A 158 -0.04 7.71 -1.88
C ALA A 158 -1.08 8.07 -0.81
N GLY A 159 -2.14 8.80 -1.19
CA GLY A 159 -3.22 9.15 -0.26
C GLY A 159 -4.05 7.95 0.20
N ILE A 160 -4.25 6.95 -0.67
CA ILE A 160 -4.95 5.72 -0.29
C ILE A 160 -4.17 4.98 0.81
N VAL A 161 -2.85 4.91 0.65
CA VAL A 161 -1.97 4.26 1.64
C VAL A 161 -1.96 5.06 2.95
N ALA A 162 -1.60 6.34 2.90
CA ALA A 162 -1.28 7.08 4.13
C ALA A 162 -1.54 8.61 4.06
N ALA A 163 -2.65 9.06 3.47
CA ALA A 163 -3.17 10.39 3.81
C ALA A 163 -3.36 10.53 5.33
N THR A 164 -3.07 11.72 5.86
CA THR A 164 -2.98 11.95 7.30
C THR A 164 -4.36 11.98 7.92
N ASN A 165 -4.66 10.99 8.75
CA ASN A 165 -5.97 10.91 9.39
C ASN A 165 -6.11 11.91 10.53
N ASN A 166 -7.35 12.30 10.80
CA ASN A 166 -7.77 13.11 11.94
C ASN A 166 -7.09 14.49 12.00
N ASN A 167 -6.78 15.07 10.84
CA ASN A 167 -6.14 16.38 10.72
C ASN A 167 -7.14 17.50 10.35
N SER A 168 -8.44 17.19 10.33
CA SER A 168 -9.54 18.09 9.94
C SER A 168 -9.49 18.54 8.47
N MET A 169 -8.76 17.83 7.62
CA MET A 169 -8.58 18.12 6.20
C MET A 169 -8.84 16.87 5.38
N GLY A 170 -9.14 17.07 4.09
CA GLY A 170 -8.98 15.99 3.12
C GLY A 170 -9.64 14.65 3.45
N VAL A 171 -8.88 13.60 3.22
CA VAL A 171 -9.27 12.18 3.21
C VAL A 171 -8.49 11.42 4.28
N CYS A 172 -8.88 10.17 4.53
CA CYS A 172 -8.10 9.26 5.35
C CYS A 172 -7.27 8.30 4.50
N GLY A 173 -6.03 8.04 4.91
CA GLY A 173 -5.26 6.89 4.45
C GLY A 173 -5.49 5.69 5.35
N ILE A 174 -5.33 4.48 4.81
CA ILE A 174 -5.50 3.23 5.56
C ILE A 174 -4.55 3.16 6.76
N ALA A 175 -3.30 3.57 6.55
CA ALA A 175 -2.26 3.59 7.57
C ALA A 175 -1.75 5.03 7.83
N GLY A 176 -2.67 5.99 7.85
CA GLY A 176 -2.42 7.43 7.94
C GLY A 176 -2.15 8.02 9.32
N GLY A 177 -2.16 7.20 10.38
CA GLY A 177 -2.09 7.66 11.77
C GLY A 177 -3.46 7.98 12.37
N ASN A 178 -3.47 8.73 13.48
CA ASN A 178 -4.70 9.10 14.19
C ASN A 178 -4.73 10.58 14.62
N GLY A 179 -3.84 11.40 14.09
CA GLY A 179 -3.67 12.82 14.43
C GLY A 179 -2.80 13.09 15.67
N THR A 180 -2.51 12.08 16.49
CA THR A 180 -1.51 12.16 17.58
C THR A 180 -0.27 11.33 17.29
N GLU A 181 -0.46 10.18 16.66
CA GLU A 181 0.58 9.32 16.12
C GLU A 181 0.55 9.44 14.60
N THR A 182 1.72 9.57 13.99
CA THR A 182 1.86 9.54 12.54
C THR A 182 1.62 8.14 12.00
N GLY A 183 1.25 8.05 10.73
CA GLY A 183 1.11 6.77 10.03
C GLY A 183 2.45 6.11 9.68
N ILE A 184 2.39 5.24 8.68
CA ILE A 184 3.58 4.69 8.01
C ILE A 184 4.37 5.80 7.32
N ARG A 185 5.52 5.45 6.72
CA ARG A 185 6.35 6.38 5.94
C ARG A 185 6.31 6.05 4.45
N LEU A 186 6.01 7.05 3.62
CA LEU A 186 5.94 6.95 2.16
C LEU A 186 7.27 7.36 1.52
N MET A 187 7.99 6.41 0.95
CA MET A 187 9.19 6.68 0.15
C MET A 187 8.81 6.82 -1.32
N ILE A 188 9.12 7.96 -1.93
CA ILE A 188 8.65 8.24 -3.29
C ILE A 188 9.70 7.80 -4.32
N CYS A 189 9.32 6.86 -5.19
CA CYS A 189 10.18 6.37 -6.26
C CYS A 189 9.52 6.67 -7.61
N GLN A 190 9.84 7.83 -8.18
CA GLN A 190 9.23 8.26 -9.44
C GLN A 190 9.91 7.58 -10.64
N ILE A 191 9.15 6.80 -11.41
CA ILE A 191 9.62 6.08 -12.60
C ILE A 191 8.89 6.50 -13.89
N MET A 192 7.80 7.25 -13.76
CA MET A 192 6.99 7.75 -14.88
C MET A 192 6.65 9.23 -14.67
N ASP A 193 6.19 9.89 -15.72
CA ASP A 193 5.70 11.27 -15.66
C ASP A 193 4.63 11.52 -16.73
N GLU A 194 4.06 12.73 -16.74
CA GLU A 194 3.06 13.16 -17.72
C GLU A 194 3.57 13.19 -19.18
N TYR A 195 4.88 13.08 -19.39
CA TYR A 195 5.52 13.10 -20.71
C TYR A 195 5.73 11.68 -21.28
N ASN A 196 5.22 10.65 -20.60
CA ASN A 196 5.48 9.23 -20.91
C ASN A 196 6.98 8.89 -20.91
N SER A 197 7.76 9.58 -20.05
CA SER A 197 9.14 9.19 -19.82
C SER A 197 9.18 7.84 -19.12
N ILE A 198 10.15 6.99 -19.49
CA ILE A 198 10.39 5.69 -18.86
C ILE A 198 11.66 5.82 -18.03
N GLY A 199 11.51 5.81 -16.71
CA GLY A 199 12.60 5.78 -15.74
C GLY A 199 13.09 4.36 -15.43
N ASP A 200 14.16 4.26 -14.65
CA ASP A 200 14.75 3.00 -14.20
C ASP A 200 13.90 2.34 -13.09
N GLU A 201 12.94 1.51 -13.48
CA GLU A 201 12.04 0.82 -12.54
C GLU A 201 12.76 -0.22 -11.67
N ALA A 202 13.78 -0.88 -12.21
CA ALA A 202 14.55 -1.87 -11.47
C ALA A 202 15.43 -1.19 -10.42
N GLY A 203 16.06 -0.07 -10.78
CA GLY A 203 16.80 0.80 -9.86
C GLY A 203 15.91 1.35 -8.75
N ALA A 204 14.68 1.77 -9.07
CA ALA A 204 13.70 2.23 -8.09
C ALA A 204 13.34 1.17 -7.05
N ILE A 205 13.03 -0.05 -7.50
CA ILE A 205 12.70 -1.17 -6.61
C ILE A 205 13.91 -1.52 -5.73
N LYS A 206 15.12 -1.55 -6.30
CA LYS A 206 16.33 -1.82 -5.53
C LYS A 206 16.60 -0.72 -4.49
N TYR A 207 16.57 0.54 -4.90
CA TYR A 207 16.75 1.71 -4.03
C TYR A 207 15.77 1.68 -2.85
N ALA A 208 14.51 1.31 -3.11
CA ALA A 208 13.52 1.18 -2.07
C ALA A 208 13.92 0.14 -0.99
N ALA A 209 14.39 -1.04 -1.40
CA ALA A 209 14.85 -2.06 -0.46
C ALA A 209 16.05 -1.57 0.36
N ASP A 210 17.03 -0.97 -0.32
CA ASP A 210 18.28 -0.50 0.30
C ASP A 210 18.03 0.64 1.31
N ASN A 211 17.03 1.48 1.06
CA ASN A 211 16.66 2.60 1.93
C ASN A 211 15.59 2.24 2.97
N GLY A 212 15.32 0.94 3.16
CA GLY A 212 14.54 0.44 4.29
C GLY A 212 13.02 0.34 4.04
N ALA A 213 12.56 0.52 2.80
CA ALA A 213 11.19 0.12 2.46
C ALA A 213 11.01 -1.38 2.64
N VAL A 214 9.89 -1.77 3.23
CA VAL A 214 9.50 -3.18 3.45
C VAL A 214 8.29 -3.59 2.63
N ILE A 215 7.57 -2.62 2.06
CA ILE A 215 6.50 -2.83 1.11
C ILE A 215 6.79 -1.98 -0.13
N CYS A 216 6.69 -2.60 -1.30
CA CYS A 216 6.85 -1.96 -2.60
C CYS A 216 5.50 -1.95 -3.32
N GLN A 217 4.87 -0.78 -3.37
CA GLN A 217 3.59 -0.55 -4.03
C GLN A 217 3.84 -0.20 -5.50
N ASN A 218 3.22 -0.95 -6.42
CA ASN A 218 3.38 -0.76 -7.85
C ASN A 218 2.02 -0.69 -8.56
N SER A 219 1.60 0.52 -8.90
CA SER A 219 0.37 0.80 -9.65
C SER A 219 0.60 0.97 -11.15
N TRP A 220 1.51 0.16 -11.70
CA TRP A 220 1.90 0.16 -13.12
C TRP A 220 2.03 -1.27 -13.66
N GLY A 221 2.11 -1.38 -14.98
CA GLY A 221 2.34 -2.63 -15.68
C GLY A 221 2.86 -2.34 -17.09
N TYR A 222 3.19 -3.40 -17.80
CA TYR A 222 3.64 -3.29 -19.19
C TYR A 222 2.49 -3.53 -20.17
N ASP A 223 2.48 -2.74 -21.24
CA ASP A 223 1.60 -2.95 -22.39
C ASP A 223 2.24 -3.93 -23.38
N ASP A 224 1.41 -4.79 -23.98
CA ASP A 224 1.76 -5.63 -25.13
C ASP A 224 2.99 -6.55 -24.97
N ILE A 225 3.25 -7.05 -23.76
CA ILE A 225 4.29 -8.07 -23.50
C ILE A 225 3.72 -9.38 -22.97
N ASP A 226 4.40 -10.49 -23.27
CA ASP A 226 4.07 -11.86 -22.84
C ASP A 226 5.10 -12.48 -21.88
N TYR A 227 6.12 -11.70 -21.46
CA TYR A 227 7.14 -12.09 -20.49
C TYR A 227 7.45 -10.94 -19.53
N LEU A 228 7.98 -11.25 -18.34
CA LEU A 228 8.54 -10.24 -17.43
C LEU A 228 10.00 -9.96 -17.79
N PRO A 229 10.42 -8.71 -18.04
CA PRO A 229 11.83 -8.38 -18.24
C PRO A 229 12.70 -8.89 -17.08
N GLN A 230 13.82 -9.54 -17.43
CA GLN A 230 14.68 -10.21 -16.45
C GLN A 230 15.21 -9.24 -15.37
N ILE A 231 15.54 -8.01 -15.75
CA ILE A 231 16.05 -7.00 -14.82
C ILE A 231 15.00 -6.61 -13.77
N THR A 232 13.75 -6.41 -14.19
CA THR A 232 12.62 -6.12 -13.29
C THR A 232 12.35 -7.32 -12.39
N LYS A 233 12.40 -8.53 -12.93
CA LYS A 233 12.27 -9.76 -12.13
C LYS A 233 13.35 -9.86 -11.04
N GLU A 234 14.61 -9.57 -11.38
CA GLU A 234 15.73 -9.59 -10.43
C GLU A 234 15.59 -8.51 -9.35
N ALA A 235 15.12 -7.31 -9.70
CA ALA A 235 14.85 -6.25 -8.73
C ALA A 235 13.71 -6.63 -7.77
N ILE A 236 12.63 -7.24 -8.28
CA ILE A 236 11.55 -7.76 -7.44
C ILE A 236 12.07 -8.85 -6.49
N ASP A 237 12.82 -9.82 -7.02
CA ASP A 237 13.44 -10.88 -6.22
C ASP A 237 14.40 -10.33 -5.15
N TYR A 238 15.13 -9.26 -5.49
CA TYR A 238 16.01 -8.55 -4.58
C TYR A 238 15.21 -7.90 -3.44
N PHE A 239 14.17 -7.13 -3.75
CA PHE A 239 13.33 -6.48 -2.73
C PHE A 239 12.74 -7.50 -1.76
N ILE A 240 12.15 -8.59 -2.29
CA ILE A 240 11.57 -9.66 -1.46
C ILE A 240 12.60 -10.25 -0.50
N THR A 241 13.84 -10.40 -0.96
CA THR A 241 14.91 -11.05 -0.19
C THR A 241 15.56 -10.12 0.84
N TYR A 242 15.85 -8.87 0.45
CA TYR A 242 16.78 -8.00 1.18
C TYR A 242 16.11 -6.81 1.87
N ALA A 243 14.87 -6.45 1.52
CA ALA A 243 14.16 -5.39 2.23
C ALA A 243 14.08 -5.69 3.73
N GLY A 244 14.27 -4.64 4.55
CA GLY A 244 14.28 -4.76 6.00
C GLY A 244 15.55 -5.39 6.59
N TYR A 245 16.61 -5.61 5.80
CA TYR A 245 17.94 -6.00 6.28
C TYR A 245 18.98 -4.88 6.05
N ASP A 246 20.02 -4.84 6.88
CA ASP A 246 21.25 -4.09 6.57
C ASP A 246 22.23 -4.93 5.72
N GLU A 247 23.34 -4.30 5.31
CA GLU A 247 24.43 -4.93 4.54
C GLU A 247 25.05 -6.17 5.20
N ASN A 248 24.88 -6.33 6.53
CA ASN A 248 25.40 -7.47 7.29
C ASN A 248 24.33 -8.56 7.49
N GLY A 249 23.15 -8.42 6.89
CA GLY A 249 22.04 -9.36 6.98
C GLY A 249 21.29 -9.29 8.32
N LYS A 250 21.42 -8.21 9.09
CA LYS A 250 20.66 -8.01 10.32
C LYS A 250 19.34 -7.30 9.98
N GLN A 251 18.24 -7.79 10.52
CA GLN A 251 16.94 -7.15 10.35
C GLN A 251 16.94 -5.75 11.00
N THR A 252 16.61 -4.73 10.19
CA THR A 252 16.49 -3.32 10.58
C THR A 252 15.05 -2.82 10.54
N GLY A 253 14.23 -3.37 9.64
CA GLY A 253 12.82 -3.02 9.50
C GLY A 253 11.87 -3.84 10.39
N PRO A 254 10.56 -3.58 10.34
CA PRO A 254 9.55 -4.33 11.08
C PRO A 254 9.37 -5.78 10.56
N MET A 255 9.95 -6.11 9.40
CA MET A 255 9.96 -7.45 8.82
C MET A 255 11.31 -7.78 8.19
N ALA A 256 11.56 -9.08 8.02
CA ALA A 256 12.76 -9.64 7.43
C ALA A 256 12.43 -10.14 6.02
N GLY A 257 12.91 -9.43 4.99
CA GLY A 257 12.39 -9.51 3.62
C GLY A 257 11.25 -8.53 3.40
N GLY A 258 10.83 -8.38 2.14
CA GLY A 258 9.83 -7.40 1.73
C GLY A 258 8.65 -8.00 0.98
N LEU A 259 7.56 -7.22 0.91
CA LEU A 259 6.39 -7.52 0.10
C LEU A 259 6.38 -6.63 -1.13
N VAL A 260 6.22 -7.22 -2.31
CA VAL A 260 6.04 -6.48 -3.57
C VAL A 260 4.62 -6.68 -4.04
N VAL A 261 3.87 -5.58 -4.16
CA VAL A 261 2.44 -5.57 -4.50
C VAL A 261 2.26 -4.93 -5.87
N PHE A 262 1.53 -5.60 -6.76
CA PHE A 262 1.28 -5.14 -8.13
C PHE A 262 -0.21 -5.07 -8.46
N ALA A 263 -0.62 -3.98 -9.10
CA ALA A 263 -1.93 -3.84 -9.70
C ALA A 263 -2.12 -4.85 -10.86
N ALA A 264 -3.27 -5.54 -10.90
CA ALA A 264 -3.52 -6.59 -11.91
C ALA A 264 -3.72 -6.07 -13.34
N GLY A 265 -3.98 -4.78 -13.55
CA GLY A 265 -4.20 -4.16 -14.86
C GLY A 265 -5.69 -4.03 -15.24
N ASN A 266 -5.96 -3.18 -16.24
CA ASN A 266 -7.30 -2.61 -16.49
C ASN A 266 -7.89 -2.97 -17.87
N ASN A 267 -7.45 -4.07 -18.48
CA ASN A 267 -7.82 -4.44 -19.85
C ASN A 267 -8.91 -5.53 -19.89
N ASN A 268 -9.38 -6.01 -18.73
CA ASN A 268 -10.29 -7.15 -18.59
C ASN A 268 -9.77 -8.41 -19.31
N THR A 269 -8.49 -8.70 -19.14
CA THR A 269 -7.79 -9.85 -19.73
C THR A 269 -7.17 -10.76 -18.66
N THR A 270 -6.52 -11.83 -19.10
CA THR A 270 -5.83 -12.80 -18.24
C THR A 270 -4.32 -12.62 -18.16
N THR A 271 -3.78 -11.60 -18.83
CA THR A 271 -2.34 -11.39 -18.93
C THR A 271 -1.98 -10.02 -18.37
N ALA A 272 -1.03 -9.98 -17.44
CA ALA A 272 -0.52 -8.74 -16.87
C ALA A 272 0.84 -8.95 -16.24
N TYR A 273 1.88 -8.31 -16.77
CA TYR A 273 3.19 -8.26 -16.12
C TYR A 273 3.43 -6.86 -15.57
N PRO A 274 4.06 -6.72 -14.38
CA PRO A 274 4.61 -7.80 -13.53
C PRO A 274 3.63 -8.62 -12.68
N ALA A 275 2.35 -8.26 -12.61
CA ALA A 275 1.39 -8.87 -11.67
C ALA A 275 1.24 -10.40 -11.74
N MET A 276 1.50 -11.03 -12.90
CA MET A 276 1.50 -12.48 -13.08
C MET A 276 2.71 -13.18 -12.47
N TYR A 277 3.73 -12.46 -12.02
CA TYR A 277 4.90 -13.08 -11.42
C TYR A 277 4.52 -13.70 -10.07
N GLU A 278 4.66 -15.02 -9.94
CA GLU A 278 4.16 -15.79 -8.79
C GLU A 278 4.66 -15.31 -7.40
N LYS A 279 5.75 -14.57 -7.35
CA LYS A 279 6.32 -14.06 -6.10
C LYS A 279 5.78 -12.68 -5.69
N VAL A 280 5.05 -11.98 -6.55
CA VAL A 280 4.40 -10.72 -6.18
C VAL A 280 3.00 -10.97 -5.65
N LEU A 281 2.52 -10.08 -4.80
CA LEU A 281 1.12 -10.06 -4.40
C LEU A 281 0.33 -9.26 -5.42
N SER A 282 -0.47 -9.94 -6.24
CA SER A 282 -1.23 -9.30 -7.30
C SER A 282 -2.63 -8.92 -6.85
N VAL A 283 -3.05 -7.70 -7.20
CA VAL A 283 -4.29 -7.10 -6.69
C VAL A 283 -5.24 -6.74 -7.83
N ALA A 284 -6.34 -7.48 -7.92
CA ALA A 284 -7.45 -7.17 -8.82
C ALA A 284 -8.46 -6.22 -8.16
N ALA A 285 -9.30 -5.58 -8.98
CA ALA A 285 -10.25 -4.56 -8.54
C ALA A 285 -11.68 -5.11 -8.39
N ILE A 286 -12.33 -4.78 -7.27
CA ILE A 286 -13.78 -4.89 -7.10
C ILE A 286 -14.47 -3.53 -7.15
N ALA A 287 -15.73 -3.55 -7.55
CA ALA A 287 -16.66 -2.44 -7.53
C ALA A 287 -17.45 -2.39 -6.20
N PRO A 288 -18.19 -1.30 -5.92
CA PRO A 288 -18.98 -1.14 -4.69
C PRO A 288 -20.12 -2.16 -4.50
N ASP A 289 -20.43 -2.96 -5.52
CA ASP A 289 -21.43 -4.03 -5.48
C ASP A 289 -20.82 -5.41 -5.16
N TYR A 290 -19.57 -5.43 -4.70
CA TYR A 290 -18.78 -6.62 -4.36
C TYR A 290 -18.46 -7.55 -5.55
N LYS A 291 -18.63 -7.06 -6.78
CA LYS A 291 -18.24 -7.80 -7.99
C LYS A 291 -16.92 -7.30 -8.53
N LYS A 292 -16.28 -8.14 -9.36
CA LYS A 292 -15.12 -7.72 -10.16
C LYS A 292 -15.47 -6.45 -10.92
N ALA A 293 -14.66 -5.41 -10.80
CA ALA A 293 -14.80 -4.22 -11.62
C ALA A 293 -14.69 -4.60 -13.11
N TYR A 294 -15.49 -3.95 -13.96
CA TYR A 294 -15.64 -4.38 -15.36
C TYR A 294 -14.30 -4.41 -16.12
N TYR A 295 -13.36 -3.53 -15.76
CA TYR A 295 -12.04 -3.39 -16.38
C TYR A 295 -10.97 -4.31 -15.76
N SER A 296 -11.16 -4.85 -14.55
CA SER A 296 -10.08 -5.57 -13.87
C SER A 296 -9.66 -6.80 -14.66
N ASN A 297 -8.36 -6.94 -14.90
CA ASN A 297 -7.77 -8.21 -15.29
C ASN A 297 -8.00 -9.28 -14.21
N TYR A 298 -7.91 -10.55 -14.59
CA TYR A 298 -8.27 -11.69 -13.76
C TYR A 298 -7.53 -12.96 -14.16
N GLY A 299 -7.36 -13.90 -13.25
CA GLY A 299 -6.76 -15.20 -13.54
C GLY A 299 -6.37 -15.92 -12.26
N ASP A 300 -5.92 -17.17 -12.38
CA ASP A 300 -5.51 -17.98 -11.22
C ASP A 300 -4.26 -17.42 -10.51
N TRP A 301 -3.53 -16.50 -11.18
CA TRP A 301 -2.39 -15.78 -10.62
C TRP A 301 -2.78 -14.60 -9.72
N VAL A 302 -4.04 -14.16 -9.73
CA VAL A 302 -4.53 -13.07 -8.88
C VAL A 302 -4.50 -13.51 -7.42
N SER A 303 -3.75 -12.81 -6.57
CA SER A 303 -3.58 -13.19 -5.17
C SER A 303 -4.74 -12.71 -4.29
N ILE A 304 -5.22 -11.49 -4.52
CA ILE A 304 -6.31 -10.88 -3.75
C ILE A 304 -7.06 -9.85 -4.60
N THR A 305 -8.27 -9.50 -4.15
CA THR A 305 -9.04 -8.39 -4.72
C THR A 305 -9.26 -7.29 -3.69
N ALA A 306 -9.19 -6.03 -4.09
CA ALA A 306 -9.51 -4.88 -3.25
C ALA A 306 -10.36 -3.85 -4.00
N PRO A 307 -11.07 -2.94 -3.31
CA PRO A 307 -11.84 -1.87 -3.95
C PRO A 307 -11.03 -1.07 -4.97
N GLY A 308 -11.31 -1.21 -6.27
CA GLY A 308 -10.68 -0.39 -7.32
C GLY A 308 -11.62 0.70 -7.87
N GLY A 309 -12.90 0.61 -7.52
CA GLY A 309 -13.94 1.54 -7.95
C GLY A 309 -14.51 1.25 -9.32
N ASP A 310 -15.66 1.85 -9.60
CA ASP A 310 -16.39 1.71 -10.85
C ASP A 310 -17.21 2.97 -11.15
N ALA A 311 -16.85 3.66 -12.23
CA ALA A 311 -17.45 4.91 -12.67
C ALA A 311 -18.87 4.76 -13.21
N TYR A 312 -19.36 3.53 -13.43
CA TYR A 312 -20.78 3.31 -13.72
C TYR A 312 -21.68 3.57 -12.51
N TYR A 313 -21.11 3.59 -11.31
CA TYR A 313 -21.82 4.00 -10.12
C TYR A 313 -21.45 5.45 -9.76
N SER A 314 -22.45 6.30 -9.60
CA SER A 314 -22.24 7.63 -9.01
C SER A 314 -21.58 7.48 -7.64
N MET A 315 -20.43 8.14 -7.44
CA MET A 315 -19.55 8.02 -6.26
C MET A 315 -18.92 6.62 -6.05
N GLY A 316 -18.96 5.74 -7.05
CA GLY A 316 -18.38 4.39 -6.97
C GLY A 316 -16.90 4.29 -7.26
N GLN A 317 -16.26 5.37 -7.68
CA GLN A 317 -14.81 5.47 -7.83
C GLN A 317 -14.12 5.64 -6.45
N ILE A 318 -12.79 5.51 -6.40
CA ILE A 318 -12.00 5.70 -5.18
C ILE A 318 -11.63 7.17 -5.04
N TYR A 319 -11.98 7.77 -3.91
CA TYR A 319 -11.70 9.17 -3.59
C TYR A 319 -10.40 9.29 -2.78
N SER A 320 -9.43 10.07 -3.25
CA SER A 320 -8.12 10.27 -2.61
C SER A 320 -7.53 11.64 -2.98
N THR A 321 -6.31 11.92 -2.54
CA THR A 321 -5.51 13.12 -2.82
C THR A 321 -5.19 13.28 -4.32
N LEU A 322 -4.98 14.51 -4.76
CA LEU A 322 -4.55 14.90 -6.11
C LEU A 322 -3.56 16.06 -5.99
N THR A 323 -2.87 16.38 -7.08
CA THR A 323 -1.93 17.51 -7.09
C THR A 323 -2.60 18.85 -6.81
N ASN A 324 -1.81 19.84 -6.39
CA ASN A 324 -2.25 21.18 -6.01
C ASN A 324 -3.15 21.20 -4.76
N GLY A 325 -2.88 20.28 -3.82
CA GLY A 325 -3.66 20.15 -2.59
C GLY A 325 -5.13 19.76 -2.80
N GLN A 326 -5.43 19.11 -3.93
CA GLN A 326 -6.80 18.75 -4.32
C GLN A 326 -7.14 17.31 -3.94
N TYR A 327 -8.40 16.93 -4.18
CA TYR A 327 -8.91 15.58 -3.94
C TYR A 327 -9.85 15.20 -5.07
N GLY A 328 -9.93 13.92 -5.42
CA GLY A 328 -10.80 13.48 -6.50
C GLY A 328 -10.96 11.98 -6.65
N PHE A 329 -11.83 11.61 -7.58
CA PHE A 329 -12.19 10.24 -7.88
C PHE A 329 -11.31 9.66 -9.00
N MET A 330 -10.76 8.46 -8.78
CA MET A 330 -10.13 7.62 -9.80
C MET A 330 -10.65 6.19 -9.72
N GLN A 331 -10.50 5.43 -10.80
CA GLN A 331 -10.77 4.00 -10.80
C GLN A 331 -9.60 3.25 -11.43
N GLY A 332 -9.40 2.01 -11.00
CA GLY A 332 -8.41 1.12 -11.56
C GLY A 332 -7.93 0.10 -10.54
N THR A 333 -7.26 -0.94 -11.02
CA THR A 333 -6.44 -1.80 -10.15
C THR A 333 -5.35 -0.98 -9.46
N SER A 334 -4.95 0.17 -10.02
CA SER A 334 -4.06 1.15 -9.41
C SER A 334 -4.60 1.78 -8.12
N MET A 335 -5.92 1.77 -7.91
CA MET A 335 -6.55 2.23 -6.65
C MET A 335 -6.87 1.06 -5.71
N ALA A 336 -6.93 -0.17 -6.23
CA ALA A 336 -7.07 -1.39 -5.44
C ALA A 336 -5.73 -1.79 -4.79
N CYS A 337 -4.64 -1.77 -5.56
CA CYS A 337 -3.29 -2.14 -5.14
C CYS A 337 -2.81 -1.42 -3.87
N PRO A 338 -2.90 -0.08 -3.75
CA PRO A 338 -2.48 0.64 -2.54
C PRO A 338 -3.35 0.33 -1.32
N GLN A 339 -4.52 -0.30 -1.46
CA GLN A 339 -5.31 -0.71 -0.29
C GLN A 339 -4.76 -1.95 0.39
N VAL A 340 -3.93 -2.72 -0.33
CA VAL A 340 -3.29 -3.94 0.16
C VAL A 340 -1.86 -3.68 0.62
N SER A 341 -1.27 -2.55 0.19
CA SER A 341 0.12 -2.15 0.49
C SER A 341 0.21 -1.43 1.82
#